data_AF-A0A2M7TE70-F1
#
_entry.id   AF-A0A2M7TE70-F1
#
_cell.length_a   1.000
_cell.length_b   1.000
_cell.length_c   1.000
_cell.angle_alpha   90.00
_cell.angle_beta   90.00
_cell.angle_gamma   90.00
#
_symmetry.space_group_name_H-M   'P 1'
#
loop_
_entity.id
_entity.type
_entity.pdbx_description
1 polymer ?
#
loop_
_entity_poly.entity_id
_entity_poly.type
_entity_poly.pdbx_seq_one_letter_code
_entity_poly.pdbx_strand_id
1 'polypeptide(L)'
;MENENSKKPGFNISVNVDQTPILYTDNVFMSANEDGLVFDFCQKMGPTNQMRIVARIGMSKEHGKKFAKSLEALLVSSETKLQTQTGEKTLN
;
A
#
# COMPACT_ATOMS: atom_id res chain seq x y z
N MET A 1 -0.72 -13.39 45.58
CA MET A 1 -0.38 -14.16 44.37
C MET A 1 -1.62 -14.12 43.50
N GLU A 2 -1.57 -13.47 42.34
CA GLU A 2 -2.45 -13.72 41.18
C GLU A 2 -2.06 -12.72 40.08
N ASN A 3 -1.29 -13.21 39.10
CA ASN A 3 -1.05 -12.52 37.84
C ASN A 3 -1.86 -13.26 36.77
N GLU A 4 -3.12 -12.86 36.56
CA GLU A 4 -3.89 -13.32 35.42
C GLU A 4 -3.44 -12.57 34.16
N ASN A 5 -2.41 -13.12 33.51
CA ASN A 5 -2.02 -12.71 32.17
C ASN A 5 -3.05 -13.24 31.16
N SER A 6 -4.15 -12.50 30.99
CA SER A 6 -5.20 -12.76 30.00
C SER A 6 -4.67 -12.51 28.58
N LYS A 7 -3.88 -13.46 28.06
CA LYS A 7 -3.54 -13.52 26.64
C LYS A 7 -4.82 -13.78 25.87
N LYS A 8 -5.37 -12.72 25.26
CA LYS A 8 -6.49 -12.81 24.32
C LYS A 8 -6.17 -13.89 23.27
N PRO A 9 -7.07 -14.85 23.01
CA PRO A 9 -6.82 -15.88 22.00
C PRO A 9 -6.58 -15.20 20.65
N GLY A 10 -5.38 -15.35 20.11
CA GLY A 10 -5.03 -14.81 18.81
C GLY A 10 -5.82 -15.53 17.72
N PHE A 11 -6.76 -14.83 17.09
CA PHE A 11 -7.45 -15.33 15.91
C PHE A 11 -6.45 -15.35 14.74
N ASN A 12 -5.98 -16.54 14.36
CA ASN A 12 -5.10 -16.75 13.22
C ASN A 12 -5.96 -17.14 12.02
N ILE A 13 -6.00 -16.28 10.99
CA ILE A 13 -6.73 -16.57 9.75
C ILE A 13 -5.75 -17.23 8.78
N SER A 14 -5.91 -18.54 8.56
CA SER A 14 -5.26 -19.23 7.44
C SER A 14 -6.10 -19.01 6.18
N VAL A 15 -5.55 -18.30 5.19
CA VAL A 15 -6.20 -18.10 3.89
C VAL A 15 -5.49 -18.87 2.79
N ASN A 16 -6.29 -19.46 1.91
CA ASN A 16 -5.77 -20.03 0.67
C ASN A 16 -5.43 -18.89 -0.30
N VAL A 17 -4.14 -18.78 -0.64
CA VAL A 17 -3.56 -17.73 -1.47
C VAL A 17 -4.12 -17.74 -2.90
N ASP A 18 -4.46 -18.92 -3.43
CA ASP A 18 -4.90 -19.10 -4.81
C ASP A 18 -6.39 -18.79 -5.02
N GLN A 19 -7.18 -18.86 -3.96
CA GLN A 19 -8.65 -18.69 -4.03
C GLN A 19 -9.13 -17.37 -3.43
N THR A 20 -8.27 -16.64 -2.71
CA THR A 20 -8.68 -15.40 -2.05
C THR A 20 -8.37 -14.21 -2.97
N PRO A 21 -9.40 -13.54 -3.53
CA PRO A 21 -9.19 -12.41 -4.42
C PRO A 21 -8.56 -11.23 -3.68
N ILE A 22 -7.63 -10.54 -4.34
CA ILE A 22 -7.07 -9.28 -3.86
C ILE A 22 -8.14 -8.22 -4.11
N LEU A 23 -8.67 -7.64 -3.05
CA LEU A 23 -9.74 -6.64 -3.16
C LEU A 23 -9.19 -5.23 -3.21
N TYR A 24 -8.14 -4.96 -2.44
CA TYR A 24 -7.51 -3.65 -2.30
C TYR A 24 -6.17 -3.78 -1.57
N THR A 25 -5.38 -2.71 -1.59
CA THR A 25 -4.13 -2.58 -0.83
C THR A 25 -4.29 -1.50 0.22
N ASP A 26 -4.03 -1.81 1.48
CA ASP A 26 -4.14 -0.86 2.60
C ASP A 26 -2.83 -0.15 2.90
N ASN A 27 -1.74 -0.92 2.84
CA ASN A 27 -0.43 -0.46 3.29
C ASN A 27 0.64 -0.85 2.27
N VAL A 28 1.67 -0.02 2.17
CA VAL A 28 2.86 -0.32 1.39
C VAL A 28 4.06 -0.24 2.32
N PHE A 29 4.75 -1.36 2.50
CA PHE A 29 6.03 -1.40 3.19
C PHE A 29 7.14 -1.23 2.17
N MET A 30 8.05 -0.29 2.45
CA MET A 30 9.17 0.02 1.56
C MET A 30 10.47 -0.30 2.29
N SER A 31 11.34 -1.05 1.63
CA SER A 31 12.70 -1.29 2.11
C SER A 31 13.69 -0.93 1.02
N ALA A 32 14.85 -0.42 1.42
CA ALA A 32 15.93 -0.08 0.51
C ALA A 32 17.24 -0.57 1.10
N ASN A 33 18.12 -1.08 0.24
CA ASN A 33 19.48 -1.45 0.57
C ASN A 33 20.46 -0.82 -0.45
N GLU A 34 21.72 -1.24 -0.41
CA GLU A 34 22.73 -0.71 -1.33
C GLU A 34 22.41 -1.02 -2.80
N ASP A 35 21.82 -2.19 -3.07
CA ASP A 35 21.56 -2.70 -4.42
C ASP A 35 20.23 -2.22 -5.02
N GLY A 36 19.21 -1.99 -4.19
CA GLY A 36 17.87 -1.73 -4.69
C GLY A 36 16.82 -1.41 -3.64
N LEU A 37 15.57 -1.45 -4.09
CA LEU A 37 14.38 -1.17 -3.30
C LEU A 37 13.35 -2.26 -3.52
N VAL A 38 12.59 -2.55 -2.48
CA VAL A 38 11.46 -3.48 -2.51
C VAL A 38 10.23 -2.80 -1.92
N PHE A 39 9.13 -2.88 -2.66
CA PHE A 39 7.81 -2.43 -2.25
C PHE A 39 6.92 -3.64 -2.01
N ASP A 40 6.44 -3.78 -0.79
CA ASP A 40 5.51 -4.81 -0.36
C ASP A 40 4.13 -4.18 -0.16
N PHE A 41 3.24 -4.43 -1.11
CA PHE A 41 1.85 -4.02 -1.03
C PHE A 41 1.08 -5.04 -0.22
N CYS A 42 0.39 -4.58 0.81
CA CYS A 42 -0.26 -5.42 1.80
C CYS A 42 -1.75 -5.13 1.91
N GLN A 43 -2.53 -6.20 2.12
CA GLN A 43 -3.95 -6.16 2.46
C GLN A 43 -4.15 -6.68 3.88
N LYS A 44 -4.96 -6.00 4.68
CA LYS A 44 -5.32 -6.44 6.03
C LYS A 44 -6.24 -7.65 5.97
N MET A 45 -5.96 -8.65 6.81
CA MET A 45 -6.72 -9.89 6.87
C MET A 45 -7.78 -9.84 7.96
N GLY A 46 -9.02 -9.48 7.57
CA GLY A 46 -10.18 -9.46 8.47
C GLY A 46 -10.02 -8.51 9.67
N PRO A 47 -10.67 -8.80 10.82
CA PRO A 47 -10.57 -7.98 12.03
C PRO A 47 -9.23 -8.17 12.77
N THR A 48 -8.30 -8.94 12.22
CA THR A 48 -6.99 -9.18 12.82
C THR A 48 -5.99 -8.10 12.43
N ASN A 49 -4.90 -7.96 13.19
CA ASN A 49 -3.79 -7.08 12.83
C ASN A 49 -2.78 -7.73 11.86
N GLN A 50 -3.17 -8.84 11.21
CA GLN A 50 -2.31 -9.52 10.25
C GLN A 50 -2.41 -8.86 8.88
N MET A 51 -1.25 -8.62 8.27
CA MET A 51 -1.11 -8.06 6.94
C MET A 51 -0.62 -9.15 5.98
N ARG A 52 -1.28 -9.31 4.84
CA ARG A 52 -0.87 -10.21 3.76
C ARG A 52 -0.23 -9.40 2.64
N ILE A 53 0.98 -9.77 2.25
CA ILE A 53 1.60 -9.23 1.03
C ILE A 53 0.85 -9.79 -0.18
N VAL A 54 0.31 -8.90 -1.00
CA VAL A 54 -0.44 -9.25 -2.22
C VAL A 54 0.37 -8.98 -3.48
N ALA A 55 1.33 -8.05 -3.42
CA ALA A 55 2.28 -7.81 -4.50
C ALA A 55 3.63 -7.35 -3.93
N ARG A 56 4.70 -7.83 -4.56
CA ARG A 56 6.08 -7.41 -4.27
C ARG A 56 6.72 -6.90 -5.53
N ILE A 57 7.21 -5.67 -5.51
CA ILE A 57 7.93 -5.07 -6.63
C ILE A 57 9.35 -4.75 -6.18
N GLY A 58 10.33 -5.43 -6.79
CA GLY A 58 11.75 -5.15 -6.61
C GLY A 58 12.28 -4.30 -7.76
N MET A 59 13.12 -3.32 -7.46
CA MET A 59 13.76 -2.48 -8.46
C MET A 59 15.18 -2.10 -8.05
N SER A 60 16.07 -1.92 -9.03
CA SER A 60 17.40 -1.38 -8.75
C SER A 60 17.31 0.06 -8.25
N LYS A 61 18.38 0.53 -7.60
CA LYS A 61 18.44 1.90 -7.07
C LYS A 61 18.20 2.98 -8.14
N GLU A 62 18.70 2.76 -9.35
CA GLU A 62 18.48 3.68 -10.47
C GLU A 62 17.03 3.70 -10.94
N HIS A 63 16.40 2.52 -11.05
CA HIS A 63 14.99 2.43 -11.40
C HIS A 63 14.11 3.07 -10.32
N GLY A 64 14.45 2.91 -9.04
CA GLY A 64 13.76 3.58 -7.94
C GLY A 64 13.79 5.11 -8.04
N LYS A 65 14.95 5.68 -8.39
CA LYS A 65 15.06 7.13 -8.60
C LYS A 65 14.20 7.63 -9.76
N LYS A 66 14.19 6.89 -10.88
CA LYS A 66 13.35 7.23 -12.05
C LYS A 66 11.85 7.11 -11.71
N PHE A 67 11.49 6.02 -11.03
CA PHE A 67 10.13 5.77 -10.56
C PHE A 67 9.63 6.90 -9.65
N ALA A 68 10.41 7.31 -8.66
CA ALA A 68 10.04 8.40 -7.75
C ALA A 68 9.77 9.72 -8.49
N LYS A 69 10.63 10.08 -9.45
CA LYS A 69 10.43 11.29 -10.27
C LYS A 69 9.17 11.22 -11.13
N SER A 70 8.91 10.07 -11.76
CA SER A 70 7.70 9.87 -12.55
C SER A 70 6.45 9.91 -11.68
N LEU A 71 6.50 9.32 -10.49
CA LEU A 71 5.40 9.32 -9.53
C LEU A 71 5.06 10.74 -9.08
N GLU A 72 6.06 11.54 -8.71
CA GLU A 72 5.90 12.95 -8.34
C GLU A 72 5.24 13.75 -9.46
N ALA A 73 5.74 13.63 -10.70
CA ALA A 73 5.18 14.33 -11.85
C ALA A 73 3.71 13.95 -12.12
N LEU A 74 3.35 12.68 -11.93
CA LEU A 74 1.97 12.20 -12.09
C LEU A 74 1.04 12.76 -11.01
N LEU A 75 1.49 12.82 -9.75
CA LEU A 75 0.72 13.38 -8.65
C LEU A 75 0.41 14.86 -8.88
N VAL A 76 1.43 15.67 -9.17
CA VAL A 76 1.27 17.11 -9.48
C VAL A 76 0.31 17.34 -10.66
N SER A 77 0.43 16.53 -11.71
CA SER A 77 -0.44 16.62 -12.89
C SER A 77 -1.89 16.26 -12.57
N SER A 78 -2.11 15.31 -11.66
CA SER A 78 -3.46 14.88 -11.25
C SER A 78 -4.16 15.95 -10.41
N GLU A 79 -3.44 16.63 -9.53
CA GLU A 79 -3.97 17.71 -8.68
C GLU A 79 -4.33 18.96 -9.50
N THR A 80 -3.53 19.28 -10.51
CA THR A 80 -3.77 20.43 -11.39
C THR A 80 -5.05 20.27 -12.24
N LYS A 81 -5.35 19.04 -12.69
CA LYS A 81 -6.56 18.74 -13.47
C LYS A 81 -7.86 18.88 -12.67
N LEU A 82 -7.81 18.66 -11.35
CA LEU A 82 -8.98 18.85 -10.47
C LEU A 82 -9.35 20.33 -10.31
N GLN A 83 -8.37 21.23 -10.38
CA GLN A 83 -8.60 22.67 -10.25
C GLN A 83 -9.22 23.29 -11.52
N THR A 84 -8.86 22.79 -12.71
CA THR A 84 -9.41 23.32 -13.97
C THR A 84 -10.84 22.88 -14.27
N GLN A 85 -11.32 21.77 -13.70
CA GLN A 85 -12.68 21.25 -13.96
C GLN A 85 -13.77 21.86 -13.07
N THR A 86 -13.40 22.59 -12.02
CA THR A 86 -14.37 23.23 -11.09
C THR A 86 -14.64 24.70 -11.44
N GLY A 87 -13.93 25.27 -12.42
CA GLY A 87 -14.04 26.68 -12.82
C GLY A 87 -14.93 26.94 -14.04
N GLU A 88 -15.31 25.93 -14.82
CA GLU A 88 -16.13 26.11 -16.03
C GLU A 88 -17.63 26.02 -15.72
N LYS A 89 -18.13 26.89 -14.82
CA LYS A 89 -19.54 27.29 -14.89
C LYS A 89 -19.64 28.35 -15.98
N THR A 90 -20.05 27.92 -17.16
CA THR A 90 -20.56 28.78 -18.23
C THR A 90 -21.56 29.78 -17.66
N LEU A 91 -21.14 31.04 -17.55
CA LEU A 91 -22.03 32.19 -17.50
C LEU A 91 -22.49 32.44 -18.94
N ASN A 92 -23.69 31.99 -19.27
CA ASN A 92 -24.50 32.48 -20.38
C ASN A 92 -25.91 32.76 -19.84
#